data_AF-A0A151E776-F1
#
_entry.id   AF-A0A151E776-F1
#
_cell.length_a   1.000
_cell.length_b   1.000
_cell.length_c   1.000
_cell.angle_alpha   90.00
_cell.angle_beta   90.00
_cell.angle_gamma   90.00
#
_symmetry.space_group_name_H-M   'P 1'
#
loop_
_entity.id
_entity.type
_entity.pdbx_description
1 polymer ?
#
loop_
_entity_poly.entity_id
_entity_poly.type
_entity_poly.pdbx_seq_one_letter_code
_entity_poly.pdbx_strand_id
1 'polypeptide(L)'
;MKMVLFLLLGFIDVVFGTLMLVTHLGLLTEWRIAIIGAAYLIGKGLMLRGSFLSILDVLAGIYFILIMLGVRTFLVYIFVIILIYKFVTSLIMRG
;
A
#
# COMPACT_ATOMS: atom_id res chain seq x y z
N MET A 1 7.48 -17.33 -13.56
CA MET A 1 6.13 -17.03 -13.04
C MET A 1 6.12 -16.20 -11.75
N LYS A 2 6.87 -16.60 -10.70
CA LYS A 2 6.95 -15.84 -9.43
C LYS A 2 7.38 -14.37 -9.58
N MET A 3 8.36 -14.09 -10.43
CA MET A 3 8.86 -12.71 -10.65
C MET A 3 7.81 -11.73 -11.21
N VAL A 4 7.01 -12.16 -12.18
CA VAL A 4 5.98 -11.30 -12.79
C VAL A 4 4.88 -10.96 -11.77
N LEU A 5 4.54 -11.93 -10.91
CA LEU A 5 3.58 -11.72 -9.83
C LEU A 5 4.06 -10.65 -8.84
N PHE A 6 5.33 -10.69 -8.41
CA PHE A 6 5.88 -9.67 -7.49
C PHE A 6 5.85 -8.27 -8.10
N LEU A 7 6.09 -8.15 -9.41
CA LEU A 7 6.09 -6.87 -10.10
C LEU A 7 4.67 -6.30 -10.26
N LEU A 8 3.69 -7.15 -10.59
CA LEU A 8 2.28 -6.77 -10.62
C LEU A 8 1.81 -6.33 -9.23
N LEU A 9 2.15 -7.09 -8.19
CA LEU A 9 1.84 -6.74 -6.80
C LEU A 9 2.55 -5.45 -6.37
N GLY A 10 3.77 -5.18 -6.85
CA GLY A 10 4.49 -3.93 -6.58
C GLY A 10 3.85 -2.74 -7.30
N PHE A 11 3.40 -2.91 -8.53
CA PHE A 11 2.69 -1.87 -9.26
C PHE A 11 1.37 -1.48 -8.58
N ILE A 12 0.59 -2.48 -8.14
CA ILE A 12 -0.66 -2.25 -7.42
C ILE A 12 -0.39 -1.56 -6.06
N ASP A 13 0.73 -1.86 -5.38
CA ASP A 13 1.14 -1.15 -4.16
C ASP A 13 1.34 0.34 -4.42
N VAL A 14 1.99 0.72 -5.52
CA VAL A 14 2.18 2.13 -5.89
C VAL A 14 0.85 2.79 -6.17
N VAL A 15 -0.05 2.12 -6.90
CA VAL A 15 -1.40 2.64 -7.18
C VAL A 15 -2.14 2.93 -5.87
N PHE A 16 -2.18 1.98 -4.93
CA PHE A 16 -2.85 2.21 -3.64
C PHE A 16 -2.10 3.18 -2.73
N GLY A 17 -0.78 3.27 -2.82
CA GLY A 17 0.00 4.32 -2.16
C GLY A 17 -0.38 5.71 -2.67
N THR A 18 -0.48 5.89 -3.99
CA THR A 18 -0.96 7.14 -4.59
C THR A 18 -2.39 7.45 -4.15
N LEU A 19 -3.30 6.48 -4.19
CA LEU A 19 -4.68 6.67 -3.74
C LEU A 19 -4.75 7.03 -2.25
N MET A 20 -3.90 6.43 -1.41
CA MET A 20 -3.79 6.76 0.01
C MET A 20 -3.34 8.21 0.21
N LEU A 21 -2.34 8.66 -0.56
CA LEU A 21 -1.87 10.04 -0.52
C LEU A 21 -2.94 11.03 -1.01
N VAL A 22 -3.60 10.75 -2.13
CA VAL A 22 -4.68 11.59 -2.69
C VAL A 22 -5.84 11.70 -1.69
N THR A 23 -6.19 10.59 -1.03
CA THR A 23 -7.21 10.57 0.03
C THR A 23 -6.77 11.40 1.24
N HIS A 24 -5.50 11.29 1.65
CA HIS A 24 -4.92 12.10 2.73
C HIS A 24 -4.92 13.60 2.42
N LEU A 25 -4.73 14.00 1.16
CA LEU A 25 -4.81 15.40 0.72
C LEU A 25 -6.26 15.90 0.62
N GLY A 26 -7.26 15.02 0.75
CA GLY A 26 -8.68 15.36 0.64
C GLY A 26 -9.16 15.57 -0.79
N LEU A 27 -8.33 15.19 -1.78
CA LEU A 27 -8.66 15.28 -3.21
C LEU A 27 -9.61 14.17 -3.67
N LEU A 28 -9.75 13.10 -2.88
CA LEU A 28 -10.62 11.97 -3.14
C LEU A 28 -11.20 11.48 -1.81
N THR A 29 -12.52 11.33 -1.74
CA THR A 29 -13.23 10.96 -0.49
C THR A 29 -14.09 9.69 -0.66
N GLU A 30 -13.90 8.98 -1.77
CA GLU A 30 -14.64 7.77 -2.08
C GLU A 30 -14.24 6.64 -1.14
N TRP A 31 -15.10 6.39 -0.15
CA TRP A 31 -14.93 5.36 0.87
C TRP A 31 -14.69 3.97 0.29
N ARG A 32 -15.25 3.70 -0.90
CA ARG A 32 -15.07 2.44 -1.63
C ARG A 32 -13.61 2.18 -1.98
N ILE A 33 -12.89 3.21 -2.40
CA ILE A 33 -11.50 3.10 -2.84
C ILE A 33 -10.60 2.75 -1.64
N ALA A 34 -10.85 3.41 -0.50
CA ALA A 34 -10.09 3.15 0.71
C ALA A 34 -10.39 1.76 1.30
N ILE A 35 -11.64 1.27 1.26
CA ILE A 35 -11.96 -0.11 1.67
C ILE A 35 -11.28 -1.14 0.75
N ILE A 36 -11.35 -0.94 -0.57
CA ILE A 36 -10.72 -1.86 -1.53
C ILE A 36 -9.20 -1.86 -1.34
N GLY A 37 -8.59 -0.68 -1.17
CA GLY A 37 -7.16 -0.54 -0.93
C GLY A 37 -6.71 -1.15 0.38
N ALA A 38 -7.47 -0.96 1.45
CA ALA A 38 -7.22 -1.59 2.74
C ALA A 38 -7.32 -3.11 2.65
N ALA A 39 -8.38 -3.63 2.03
CA ALA A 39 -8.57 -5.07 1.84
C ALA A 39 -7.44 -5.70 1.02
N TYR A 40 -7.00 -5.02 -0.04
CA TYR A 40 -5.85 -5.44 -0.84
C TYR A 40 -4.55 -5.46 -0.01
N LEU A 41 -4.20 -4.37 0.67
CA LEU A 41 -2.96 -4.26 1.44
C LEU A 41 -2.90 -5.26 2.59
N ILE A 42 -4.02 -5.42 3.31
CA ILE A 42 -4.14 -6.43 4.38
C ILE A 42 -4.06 -7.83 3.78
N GLY A 43 -4.87 -8.15 2.77
CA GLY A 43 -4.88 -9.48 2.16
C GLY A 43 -3.52 -9.88 1.60
N LYS A 44 -2.84 -8.95 0.93
CA LYS A 44 -1.47 -9.15 0.43
C LYS A 44 -0.46 -9.35 1.55
N GLY A 45 -0.48 -8.51 2.59
CA GLY A 45 0.41 -8.64 3.74
C GLY A 45 0.22 -9.99 4.46
N LEU A 46 -1.00 -10.50 4.49
CA LEU A 46 -1.31 -11.84 5.00
C LEU A 46 -0.84 -12.97 4.07
N MET A 47 -0.91 -12.79 2.75
CA MET A 47 -0.46 -13.79 1.77
C MET A 47 1.06 -13.92 1.72
N LEU A 48 1.79 -12.81 1.92
CA LEU A 48 3.26 -12.75 1.88
C LEU A 48 3.89 -12.78 3.29
N ARG A 49 3.22 -13.39 4.26
CA ARG A 49 3.70 -13.55 5.64
C ARG A 49 5.11 -14.15 5.66
N GLY A 50 5.97 -13.58 6.49
CA GLY A 50 7.36 -14.04 6.68
C GLY A 50 8.42 -12.94 6.52
N SER A 51 8.03 -11.70 6.19
CA SER A 51 8.94 -10.55 6.13
C SER A 51 8.44 -9.38 6.96
N PHE A 52 9.35 -8.54 7.46
CA PHE A 52 8.96 -7.30 8.15
C PHE A 52 8.13 -6.39 7.23
N LEU A 53 8.45 -6.37 5.94
CA LEU A 53 7.74 -5.58 4.93
C LEU A 53 6.26 -5.99 4.78
N SER A 54 5.91 -7.27 4.96
CA SER A 54 4.51 -7.71 4.89
C SER A 54 3.68 -7.23 6.10
N ILE A 55 4.32 -6.99 7.25
CA ILE A 55 3.66 -6.40 8.42
C ILE A 55 3.33 -4.92 8.13
N LEU A 56 4.25 -4.21 7.49
CA LEU A 56 4.04 -2.82 7.09
C LEU A 56 2.90 -2.68 6.08
N ASP A 57 2.67 -3.67 5.21
CA ASP A 57 1.52 -3.69 4.29
C ASP A 57 0.20 -3.75 5.06
N VAL A 58 0.10 -4.61 6.08
CA VAL A 58 -1.08 -4.71 6.93
C VAL A 58 -1.33 -3.40 7.67
N LEU A 59 -0.27 -2.80 8.22
CA LEU A 59 -0.36 -1.49 8.90
C LEU A 59 -0.77 -0.37 7.95
N ALA A 60 -0.25 -0.36 6.72
CA ALA A 60 -0.62 0.59 5.69
C ALA A 60 -2.12 0.45 5.33
N GLY A 61 -2.62 -0.79 5.20
CA GLY A 61 -4.03 -1.06 4.95
C GLY A 61 -4.94 -0.59 6.10
N ILE A 62 -4.55 -0.86 7.35
CA ILE A 62 -5.27 -0.35 8.53
C ILE A 62 -5.26 1.18 8.54
N TYR A 63 -4.10 1.80 8.28
CA TYR A 63 -3.97 3.24 8.24
C TYR A 63 -4.82 3.89 7.14
N PHE A 64 -4.99 3.22 6.00
CA PHE A 64 -5.89 3.68 4.94
C PHE A 64 -7.33 3.85 5.45
N ILE A 65 -7.81 2.91 6.29
CA ILE A 65 -9.12 3.02 6.94
C ILE A 65 -9.14 4.19 7.93
N LEU A 66 -8.07 4.38 8.71
CA LEU A 66 -7.97 5.51 9.66
C LEU A 66 -8.04 6.86 8.95
N ILE A 67 -7.47 7.00 7.76
CA ILE A 67 -7.58 8.22 6.94
C ILE A 67 -9.05 8.55 6.66
N MET A 68 -9.90 7.54 6.41
CA MET A 68 -11.33 7.74 6.20
C MET A 68 -12.05 8.27 7.44
N LEU A 69 -11.57 7.86 8.63
CA LEU A 69 -12.08 8.34 9.92
C LEU A 69 -11.54 9.74 10.29
N GLY A 70 -10.81 10.39 9.38
CA GLY A 70 -10.27 11.74 9.56
C GLY A 70 -8.84 11.77 10.10
N VAL A 71 -8.19 10.63 10.30
CA VAL A 71 -6.81 10.57 10.80
C VAL A 71 -5.83 10.93 9.67
N ARG A 72 -5.36 12.18 9.67
CA ARG A 72 -4.40 12.69 8.66
C ARG A 72 -3.06 13.00 9.30
N THR A 73 -2.26 11.97 9.57
CA THR A 73 -0.92 12.13 10.15
C THR A 73 0.19 11.96 9.11
N PHE A 74 1.42 12.33 9.51
CA PHE A 74 2.62 12.16 8.70
C PHE A 74 2.91 10.70 8.32
N LEU A 75 2.29 9.72 9.00
CA LEU A 75 2.45 8.29 8.71
C LEU A 75 2.10 7.93 7.26
N VAL A 76 1.23 8.71 6.59
CA VAL A 76 0.89 8.44 5.18
C VAL A 76 2.12 8.47 4.29
N TYR A 77 3.03 9.42 4.49
CA TYR A 77 4.21 9.59 3.65
C TYR A 77 5.18 8.44 3.85
N ILE A 78 5.30 7.95 5.09
CA ILE A 78 6.11 6.78 5.43
C ILE A 78 5.56 5.55 4.71
N PHE A 79 4.26 5.28 4.79
CA PHE A 79 3.65 4.14 4.10
C PHE A 79 3.78 4.22 2.58
N VAL A 80 3.57 5.40 1.99
CA VAL A 80 3.74 5.62 0.54
C VAL A 80 5.17 5.35 0.11
N ILE A 81 6.17 5.86 0.84
CA ILE A 81 7.58 5.61 0.56
C ILE A 81 7.91 4.11 0.66
N ILE A 82 7.38 3.41 1.66
CA ILE A 82 7.58 1.96 1.81
C ILE A 82 7.00 1.19 0.61
N LEU A 83 5.79 1.54 0.17
CA LEU A 83 5.13 0.90 -0.98
C LEU A 83 5.92 1.14 -2.28
N ILE A 84 6.43 2.36 -2.50
CA ILE A 84 7.29 2.69 -3.63
C ILE A 84 8.62 1.94 -3.53
N TYR A 85 9.26 1.89 -2.36
CA TYR A 85 10.50 1.14 -2.14
C TYR A 85 10.34 -0.34 -2.49
N LYS A 86 9.21 -0.96 -2.13
CA LYS A 86 8.90 -2.35 -2.50
C LYS A 86 8.74 -2.54 -4.00
N PHE A 87 8.15 -1.59 -4.70
CA PHE A 87 8.08 -1.63 -6.16
C PHE A 87 9.46 -1.48 -6.80
N VAL A 88 10.27 -0.51 -6.37
CA VAL A 88 11.61 -0.30 -6.89
C VAL A 88 12.52 -1.52 -6.66
N THR A 89 12.48 -2.10 -5.47
CA THR A 89 13.24 -3.34 -5.18
C THR A 89 12.78 -4.51 -6.06
N SER A 90 11.48 -4.62 -6.36
CA SER A 90 10.96 -5.62 -7.30
C SER A 90 11.44 -5.41 -8.75
N LEU A 91 11.76 -4.17 -9.15
CA LEU A 91 12.35 -3.85 -10.45
C LEU A 91 13.84 -4.18 -10.49
N ILE A 92 14.58 -3.82 -9.44
CA ILE A 92 16.04 -4.04 -9.38
C ILE A 92 16.37 -5.53 -9.38
N MET A 93 15.61 -6.36 -8.66
CA MET A 93 15.81 -7.82 -8.66
C MET A 93 15.53 -8.51 -10.01
N ARG A 94 15.05 -7.76 -11.01
CA ARG A 94 14.79 -8.24 -12.37
C ARG A 94 15.94 -7.93 -13.34
N GLY A 95 16.82 -6.99 -12.99
CA GLY A 95 17.98 -6.56 -13.78
C GLY A 95 19.22 -7.40 -13.54
#